data_AF-A0A662G1J7-F1
#
_entry.id   AF-A0A662G1J7-F1
#
_cell.length_a   1.000
_cell.length_b   1.000
_cell.length_c   1.000
_cell.angle_alpha   90.00
_cell.angle_beta   90.00
_cell.angle_gamma   90.00
#
_symmetry.space_group_name_H-M   'P 1'
#
loop_
_entity.id
_entity.type
_entity.pdbx_description
1 polymer ?
#
loop_
_entity_poly.entity_id
_entity_poly.type
_entity_poly.pdbx_seq_one_letter_code
_entity_poly.pdbx_strand_id
1 'polypeptide(L)'
;QIVCPGIQCWGRLFPDYIEARINISRFSRDGARYGVIGVLTTSWDDDGENLQSLNFYGILLAAEASWCGSIGEDFDERFDWALFRSRGRVGKAIRLLSECIHGRLIGYTRSFWMNPFENISILALMAKESEKCYELIERVEEIISEARRTVRRNLDRLDFIEFSAKRLKHVMDKVLRSYSLVRSVEIKRGVEETLEESINTFERLYSEIPEIEDFHRILWNRESKNKAFENIIRPRYSAYRKLLKDILEKLTSMKAEELTISQLTNELTALAYVPYIPMMT
;
A
#
# COMPACT_ATOMS: atom_id res chain seq x y z
N GLN A 1 -30.78 14.85 -9.90
CA GLN A 1 -29.30 14.75 -9.93
C GLN A 1 -28.84 13.84 -8.80
N ILE A 2 -27.73 13.12 -8.97
CA ILE A 2 -27.07 12.31 -7.93
C ILE A 2 -25.63 12.83 -7.80
N VAL A 3 -25.05 12.75 -6.60
CA VAL A 3 -23.62 12.99 -6.37
C VAL A 3 -22.87 11.67 -6.21
N CYS A 4 -21.63 11.60 -6.70
CA CYS A 4 -20.86 10.34 -6.74
C CYS A 4 -19.48 10.48 -6.06
N PRO A 5 -19.40 10.49 -4.72
CA PRO A 5 -18.11 10.50 -4.01
C PRO A 5 -17.38 9.16 -4.15
N GLY A 6 -16.08 9.15 -3.88
CA GLY A 6 -15.21 7.98 -4.06
C GLY A 6 -14.54 7.51 -2.77
N ILE A 7 -14.43 6.19 -2.59
CA ILE A 7 -13.75 5.55 -1.44
C ILE A 7 -12.22 5.71 -1.49
N GLN A 8 -11.65 6.19 -2.60
CA GLN A 8 -10.21 6.42 -2.78
C GLN A 8 -9.38 5.15 -2.63
N CYS A 9 -9.81 4.06 -3.27
CA CYS A 9 -9.17 2.75 -3.22
C CYS A 9 -8.44 2.32 -4.51
N TRP A 10 -8.73 2.95 -5.65
CA TRP A 10 -8.13 2.59 -6.95
C TRP A 10 -6.64 2.94 -6.99
N GLY A 11 -5.83 2.05 -7.56
CA GLY A 11 -4.39 2.29 -7.74
C GLY A 11 -3.58 2.33 -6.44
N ARG A 12 -4.14 1.86 -5.32
CA ARG A 12 -3.53 1.98 -3.99
C ARG A 12 -3.34 0.65 -3.27
N LEU A 13 -2.32 0.59 -2.42
CA LEU A 13 -2.05 -0.56 -1.54
C LEU A 13 -3.06 -0.64 -0.38
N PHE A 14 -3.67 0.48 -0.04
CA PHE A 14 -4.74 0.61 0.95
C PHE A 14 -5.61 1.82 0.59
N PRO A 15 -6.93 1.83 0.87
CA PRO A 15 -7.75 3.01 0.60
C PRO A 15 -7.32 4.24 1.40
N ASP A 16 -7.28 5.41 0.76
CA ASP A 16 -7.00 6.70 1.41
C ASP A 16 -8.27 7.23 2.08
N TYR A 17 -8.51 6.75 3.29
CA TYR A 17 -9.71 7.09 4.07
C TYR A 17 -9.75 8.52 4.58
N ILE A 18 -8.61 9.22 4.63
CA ILE A 18 -8.58 10.65 4.91
C ILE A 18 -9.24 11.40 3.73
N GLU A 19 -8.80 11.14 2.50
CA GLU A 19 -9.43 11.73 1.31
C GLU A 19 -10.88 11.25 1.12
N ALA A 20 -11.16 9.97 1.39
CA ALA A 20 -12.51 9.43 1.31
C ALA A 20 -13.46 10.15 2.26
N ARG A 21 -13.08 10.31 3.54
CA ARG A 21 -13.89 11.03 4.54
C ARG A 21 -14.18 12.45 4.10
N ILE A 22 -13.17 13.17 3.59
CA ILE A 22 -13.31 14.56 3.13
C ILE A 22 -14.29 14.64 1.96
N ASN A 23 -14.07 13.84 0.91
CA ASN A 23 -14.89 13.94 -0.29
C ASN A 23 -16.33 13.46 -0.04
N ILE A 24 -16.52 12.34 0.66
CA ILE A 24 -17.83 11.76 0.96
C ILE A 24 -18.66 12.77 1.77
N SER A 25 -18.07 13.34 2.83
CA SER A 25 -18.77 14.31 3.68
C SER A 25 -19.19 15.56 2.90
N ARG A 26 -18.30 16.09 2.05
CA ARG A 26 -18.57 17.28 1.24
C ARG A 26 -19.66 17.03 0.21
N PHE A 27 -19.57 15.92 -0.53
CA PHE A 27 -20.58 15.56 -1.52
C PHE A 27 -21.95 15.29 -0.88
N SER A 28 -22.02 14.56 0.23
CA SER A 28 -23.30 14.31 0.91
C SER A 28 -23.92 15.61 1.45
N ARG A 29 -23.12 16.47 2.10
CA ARG A 29 -23.57 17.78 2.59
C ARG A 29 -24.10 18.66 1.46
N ASP A 30 -23.32 18.80 0.39
CA ASP A 30 -23.69 19.68 -0.73
C ASP A 30 -24.85 19.09 -1.53
N GLY A 31 -24.89 17.77 -1.68
CA GLY A 31 -26.02 17.04 -2.26
C GLY A 31 -27.33 17.35 -1.52
N ALA A 32 -27.33 17.25 -0.20
CA ALA A 32 -28.49 17.60 0.62
C ALA A 32 -28.87 19.08 0.47
N ARG A 33 -27.88 19.99 0.48
CA ARG A 33 -28.10 21.44 0.30
C ARG A 33 -28.76 21.79 -1.02
N TYR A 34 -28.41 21.11 -2.11
CA TYR A 34 -28.93 21.37 -3.45
C TYR A 34 -30.10 20.47 -3.86
N GLY A 35 -30.64 19.64 -2.95
CA GLY A 35 -31.82 18.82 -3.21
C GLY A 35 -31.58 17.69 -4.23
N VAL A 36 -30.37 17.10 -4.24
CA VAL A 36 -30.09 15.92 -5.07
C VAL A 36 -30.92 14.72 -4.59
N ILE A 37 -31.24 13.78 -5.48
CA ILE A 37 -32.12 12.65 -5.16
C ILE A 37 -31.40 11.51 -4.42
N GLY A 38 -30.06 11.56 -4.33
CA GLY A 38 -29.27 10.53 -3.66
C GLY A 38 -27.77 10.68 -3.85
N VAL A 39 -27.04 9.76 -3.21
CA VAL A 39 -25.59 9.62 -3.23
C VAL A 39 -25.24 8.23 -3.77
N LEU A 40 -24.36 8.15 -4.76
CA LEU A 40 -23.82 6.89 -5.29
C LEU A 40 -22.32 6.86 -5.02
N THR A 41 -21.94 6.28 -3.88
CA THR A 41 -20.53 6.14 -3.51
C THR A 41 -19.84 5.07 -4.35
N THR A 42 -18.72 5.41 -4.96
CA THR A 42 -17.98 4.52 -5.86
C THR A 42 -16.73 3.93 -5.20
N SER A 43 -16.54 2.63 -5.35
CA SER A 43 -15.23 1.98 -5.29
C SER A 43 -14.82 1.60 -6.71
N TRP A 44 -13.61 1.98 -7.10
CA TRP A 44 -13.05 1.69 -8.43
C TRP A 44 -11.92 0.66 -8.33
N ASP A 45 -11.58 0.03 -9.45
CA ASP A 45 -10.60 -1.07 -9.53
C ASP A 45 -9.71 -0.91 -10.78
N ASP A 46 -9.20 0.32 -10.96
CA ASP A 46 -8.53 0.78 -12.19
C ASP A 46 -7.29 -0.04 -12.59
N ASP A 47 -6.62 -0.66 -11.63
CA ASP A 47 -5.44 -1.49 -11.89
C ASP A 47 -5.68 -2.99 -11.67
N GLY A 48 -6.91 -3.39 -11.33
CA GLY A 48 -7.32 -4.78 -11.14
C GLY A 48 -6.69 -5.49 -9.94
N GLU A 49 -6.22 -4.72 -8.94
CA GLU A 49 -5.61 -5.24 -7.71
C GLU A 49 -6.39 -4.90 -6.44
N ASN A 50 -7.49 -4.14 -6.54
CA ASN A 50 -8.21 -3.68 -5.36
C ASN A 50 -8.93 -4.83 -4.66
N LEU A 51 -8.72 -4.96 -3.34
CA LEU A 51 -9.45 -5.91 -2.52
C LEU A 51 -10.68 -5.24 -1.92
N GLN A 52 -11.88 -5.69 -2.32
CA GLN A 52 -13.16 -5.08 -1.94
C GLN A 52 -13.41 -5.11 -0.43
N SER A 53 -12.87 -6.11 0.27
CA SER A 53 -12.92 -6.19 1.73
C SER A 53 -12.27 -5.01 2.43
N LEU A 54 -11.29 -4.36 1.80
CA LEU A 54 -10.68 -3.17 2.36
C LEU A 54 -11.65 -2.00 2.39
N ASN A 55 -12.68 -1.98 1.53
CA ASN A 55 -13.58 -0.85 1.30
C ASN A 55 -14.73 -0.71 2.33
N PHE A 56 -14.91 -1.68 3.25
CA PHE A 56 -16.01 -1.66 4.22
C PHE A 56 -16.02 -0.42 5.14
N TYR A 57 -14.84 0.10 5.49
CA TYR A 57 -14.74 1.33 6.26
C TYR A 57 -15.30 2.52 5.48
N GLY A 58 -14.95 2.65 4.19
CA GLY A 58 -15.49 3.67 3.29
C GLY A 58 -16.99 3.53 3.03
N ILE A 59 -17.49 2.30 2.90
CA ILE A 59 -18.92 2.03 2.75
C ILE A 59 -19.70 2.52 3.98
N LEU A 60 -19.20 2.25 5.19
CA LEU A 60 -19.85 2.69 6.42
C LEU A 60 -19.72 4.21 6.64
N LEU A 61 -18.59 4.82 6.26
CA LEU A 61 -18.43 6.28 6.21
C LEU A 61 -19.50 6.92 5.29
N ALA A 62 -19.68 6.36 4.11
CA ALA A 62 -20.68 6.83 3.15
C ALA A 62 -22.11 6.65 3.63
N ALA A 63 -22.42 5.52 4.26
CA ALA A 63 -23.74 5.28 4.85
C ALA A 63 -24.06 6.34 5.91
N GLU A 64 -23.12 6.62 6.81
CA GLU A 64 -23.30 7.64 7.84
C GLU A 64 -23.42 9.04 7.26
N ALA A 65 -22.51 9.44 6.36
CA ALA A 65 -22.55 10.77 5.76
C ALA A 65 -23.86 11.01 4.98
N SER A 66 -24.37 9.99 4.31
CA SER A 66 -25.63 10.08 3.54
C SER A 66 -26.86 10.12 4.45
N TRP A 67 -26.81 9.48 5.62
CA TRP A 67 -27.92 9.46 6.58
C TRP A 67 -27.96 10.69 7.48
N CYS A 68 -26.81 11.07 8.03
CA CYS A 68 -26.68 12.12 9.05
C CYS A 68 -26.28 13.49 8.46
N GLY A 69 -25.80 13.55 7.21
CA GLY A 69 -25.22 14.77 6.63
C GLY A 69 -23.83 15.15 7.18
N SER A 70 -23.30 14.36 8.11
CA SER A 70 -21.99 14.53 8.75
C SER A 70 -21.48 13.17 9.25
N ILE A 71 -20.20 13.08 9.57
CA ILE A 71 -19.57 11.89 10.14
C ILE A 71 -19.06 12.24 11.54
N GLY A 72 -19.47 11.46 12.55
CA GLY A 72 -19.09 11.67 13.94
C GLY A 72 -17.59 11.47 14.20
N GLU A 73 -17.09 12.09 15.28
CA GLU A 73 -15.72 11.88 15.76
C GLU A 73 -15.52 10.46 16.33
N ASP A 74 -16.58 9.84 16.84
CA ASP A 74 -16.63 8.48 17.40
C ASP A 74 -16.84 7.38 16.33
N PHE A 75 -16.60 7.71 15.07
CA PHE A 75 -16.87 6.82 13.94
C PHE A 75 -16.11 5.49 14.08
N ASP A 76 -14.84 5.54 14.48
CA ASP A 76 -13.98 4.36 14.57
C ASP A 76 -14.50 3.35 15.58
N GLU A 77 -14.98 3.80 16.74
CA GLU A 77 -15.55 2.95 17.78
C GLU A 77 -16.86 2.30 17.31
N ARG A 78 -17.70 3.07 16.60
CA ARG A 78 -18.96 2.54 16.05
C ARG A 78 -18.71 1.58 14.89
N PHE A 79 -17.71 1.86 14.06
CA PHE A 79 -17.23 0.95 13.02
C PHE A 79 -16.78 -0.38 13.62
N ASP A 80 -15.92 -0.34 14.65
CA ASP A 80 -15.42 -1.53 15.35
C ASP A 80 -16.58 -2.36 15.92
N TRP A 81 -17.56 -1.70 16.54
CA TRP A 81 -18.71 -2.39 17.09
C TRP A 81 -19.61 -2.98 16.00
N ALA A 82 -19.86 -2.24 14.92
CA ALA A 82 -20.76 -2.64 13.84
C ALA A 82 -20.19 -3.83 13.05
N LEU A 83 -18.92 -3.73 12.63
CA LEU A 83 -18.29 -4.72 11.76
C LEU A 83 -17.69 -5.89 12.55
N PHE A 84 -17.00 -5.61 13.66
CA PHE A 84 -16.21 -6.61 14.38
C PHE A 84 -16.81 -7.08 15.71
N ARG A 85 -17.87 -6.40 16.19
CA ARG A 85 -18.46 -6.62 17.53
C ARG A 85 -17.39 -6.57 18.62
N SER A 86 -16.48 -5.61 18.48
CA SER A 86 -15.29 -5.47 19.32
C SER A 86 -15.05 -4.01 19.72
N ARG A 87 -14.17 -3.82 20.70
CA ARG A 87 -13.52 -2.55 21.02
C ARG A 87 -12.02 -2.60 20.69
N GLY A 88 -11.65 -3.46 19.75
CA GLY A 88 -10.28 -3.81 19.37
C GLY A 88 -9.48 -2.72 18.66
N ARG A 89 -10.01 -1.50 18.54
CA ARG A 89 -9.37 -0.33 17.92
C ARG A 89 -8.99 -0.57 16.45
N VAL A 90 -9.73 -1.40 15.72
CA VAL A 90 -9.43 -1.71 14.31
C VAL A 90 -9.61 -0.46 13.45
N GLY A 91 -10.62 0.36 13.71
CA GLY A 91 -10.80 1.67 13.09
C GLY A 91 -9.59 2.59 13.29
N LYS A 92 -8.93 2.53 14.45
CA LYS A 92 -7.66 3.23 14.68
C LYS A 92 -6.53 2.70 13.80
N ALA A 93 -6.39 1.39 13.64
CA ALA A 93 -5.39 0.83 12.73
C ALA A 93 -5.64 1.25 11.27
N ILE A 94 -6.90 1.23 10.82
CA ILE A 94 -7.30 1.70 9.49
C ILE A 94 -6.92 3.17 9.28
N ARG A 95 -7.18 4.02 10.28
CA ARG A 95 -6.81 5.44 10.22
C ARG A 95 -5.29 5.63 10.19
N LEU A 96 -4.51 4.91 11.00
CA LEU A 96 -3.05 4.97 10.98
C LEU A 96 -2.46 4.53 9.62
N LEU A 97 -3.03 3.49 9.00
CA LEU A 97 -2.66 3.10 7.63
C LEU A 97 -2.96 4.22 6.63
N SER A 98 -4.16 4.82 6.71
CA SER A 98 -4.51 5.96 5.87
C SER A 98 -3.58 7.15 6.11
N GLU A 99 -3.23 7.47 7.36
CA GLU A 99 -2.27 8.51 7.72
C GLU A 99 -0.87 8.21 7.15
N CYS A 100 -0.50 6.93 7.06
CA CYS A 100 0.76 6.51 6.43
C CYS A 100 0.75 6.76 4.91
N ILE A 101 -0.35 6.53 4.21
CA ILE A 101 -0.36 6.64 2.74
C ILE A 101 -0.87 7.96 2.18
N HIS A 102 -1.55 8.77 3.00
CA HIS A 102 -2.25 9.96 2.54
C HIS A 102 -1.31 11.00 1.93
N GLY A 103 -1.56 11.34 0.67
CA GLY A 103 -0.74 12.27 -0.11
C GLY A 103 0.70 11.79 -0.37
N ARG A 104 0.98 10.48 -0.24
CA ARG A 104 2.33 9.90 -0.37
C ARG A 104 2.45 8.88 -1.49
N LEU A 105 3.60 8.84 -2.13
CA LEU A 105 3.87 7.95 -3.26
C LEU A 105 3.95 6.47 -2.84
N ILE A 106 4.43 6.20 -1.63
CA ILE A 106 4.47 4.83 -1.05
C ILE A 106 3.09 4.17 -0.92
N GLY A 107 2.00 4.94 -1.01
CA GLY A 107 0.64 4.43 -0.91
C GLY A 107 0.08 3.78 -2.18
N TYR A 108 0.72 4.01 -3.33
CA TYR A 108 0.22 3.54 -4.63
C TYR A 108 0.69 2.12 -4.93
N THR A 109 -0.12 1.32 -5.64
CA THR A 109 0.28 -0.05 -6.05
C THR A 109 1.56 -0.04 -6.89
N ARG A 110 1.76 0.98 -7.72
CA ARG A 110 3.00 1.17 -8.50
C ARG A 110 4.26 1.16 -7.63
N SER A 111 4.21 1.70 -6.41
CA SER A 111 5.37 1.72 -5.50
C SER A 111 5.85 0.31 -5.12
N PHE A 112 4.93 -0.64 -5.03
CA PHE A 112 5.24 -2.05 -4.80
C PHE A 112 5.97 -2.64 -6.00
N TRP A 113 5.49 -2.37 -7.21
CA TRP A 113 6.00 -2.99 -8.44
C TRP A 113 7.25 -2.32 -9.05
N MET A 114 7.52 -1.05 -8.71
CA MET A 114 8.58 -0.28 -9.37
C MET A 114 9.99 -0.78 -9.07
N ASN A 115 10.90 -0.49 -10.00
CA ASN A 115 12.34 -0.52 -9.78
C ASN A 115 12.74 0.72 -8.97
N PRO A 116 13.29 0.57 -7.75
CA PRO A 116 13.63 1.73 -6.90
C PRO A 116 14.76 2.59 -7.48
N PHE A 117 15.59 2.05 -8.38
CA PHE A 117 16.70 2.79 -8.99
C PHE A 117 16.32 3.53 -10.28
N GLU A 118 15.07 3.42 -10.74
CA GLU A 118 14.59 4.08 -11.98
C GLU A 118 14.71 5.60 -11.92
N ASN A 119 14.46 6.19 -10.74
CA ASN A 119 14.50 7.62 -10.53
C ASN A 119 14.94 7.96 -9.10
N ILE A 120 16.18 8.46 -8.96
CA ILE A 120 16.79 8.79 -7.67
C ILE A 120 16.00 9.86 -6.90
N SER A 121 15.40 10.85 -7.58
CA SER A 121 14.63 11.89 -6.92
C SER A 121 13.33 11.35 -6.32
N ILE A 122 12.63 10.47 -7.04
CA ILE A 122 11.43 9.78 -6.53
C ILE A 122 11.81 8.82 -5.40
N LEU A 123 12.91 8.09 -5.54
CA LEU A 123 13.45 7.23 -4.49
C LEU A 123 13.71 8.00 -3.19
N ALA A 124 14.39 9.15 -3.27
CA ALA A 124 14.68 10.00 -2.11
C ALA A 124 13.40 10.50 -1.41
N LEU A 125 12.39 10.90 -2.19
CA LEU A 125 11.09 11.30 -1.66
C LEU A 125 10.42 10.14 -0.92
N MET A 126 10.35 8.96 -1.54
CA MET A 126 9.72 7.78 -0.96
C MET A 126 10.46 7.25 0.27
N ALA A 127 11.79 7.34 0.31
CA ALA A 127 12.56 7.01 1.51
C ALA A 127 12.15 7.90 2.70
N LYS A 128 12.05 9.22 2.48
CA LYS A 128 11.59 10.17 3.50
C LYS A 128 10.13 9.95 3.93
N GLU A 129 9.26 9.58 3.00
CA GLU A 129 7.89 9.15 3.32
C GLU A 129 7.89 7.89 4.19
N SER A 130 8.76 6.93 3.87
CA SER A 130 8.87 5.65 4.58
C SER A 130 9.37 5.80 6.02
N GLU A 131 10.35 6.68 6.26
CA GLU A 131 10.84 6.99 7.62
C GLU A 131 9.71 7.43 8.55
N LYS A 132 8.77 8.23 8.05
CA LYS A 132 7.62 8.73 8.82
C LYS A 132 6.53 7.68 9.05
N CYS A 133 6.55 6.62 8.25
CA CYS A 133 5.51 5.58 8.25
C CYS A 133 5.85 4.39 9.14
N TYR A 134 7.13 4.15 9.44
CA TYR A 134 7.57 2.92 10.10
C TYR A 134 6.89 2.70 11.45
N GLU A 135 6.92 3.72 12.32
CA GLU A 135 6.25 3.67 13.63
C GLU A 135 4.73 3.49 13.51
N LEU A 136 4.10 4.06 12.47
CA LEU A 136 2.66 3.90 12.23
C LEU A 136 2.33 2.45 11.85
N ILE A 137 3.14 1.83 10.99
CA ILE A 137 2.96 0.43 10.57
C ILE A 137 3.19 -0.52 11.74
N GLU A 138 4.21 -0.33 12.57
CA GLU A 138 4.43 -1.14 13.77
C GLU A 138 3.22 -1.05 14.71
N ARG A 139 2.68 0.16 14.90
CA ARG A 139 1.49 0.35 15.73
C ARG A 139 0.25 -0.33 15.14
N VAL A 140 0.12 -0.35 13.81
CA VAL A 140 -0.93 -1.10 13.11
C VAL A 140 -0.79 -2.60 13.37
N GLU A 141 0.41 -3.16 13.21
CA GLU A 141 0.68 -4.58 13.45
C GLU A 141 0.34 -4.98 14.89
N GLU A 142 0.70 -4.16 15.88
CA GLU A 142 0.33 -4.35 17.29
C GLU A 142 -1.19 -4.38 17.50
N ILE A 143 -1.90 -3.37 16.99
CA ILE A 143 -3.36 -3.28 17.13
C ILE A 143 -4.05 -4.48 16.46
N ILE A 144 -3.60 -4.89 15.28
CA ILE A 144 -4.19 -6.04 14.59
C ILE A 144 -3.91 -7.35 15.33
N SER A 145 -2.72 -7.52 15.90
CA SER A 145 -2.39 -8.67 16.77
C SER A 145 -3.27 -8.73 18.02
N GLU A 146 -3.53 -7.59 18.67
CA GLU A 146 -4.50 -7.49 19.78
C GLU A 146 -5.94 -7.77 19.32
N ALA A 147 -6.36 -7.19 18.20
CA ALA A 147 -7.70 -7.33 17.65
C ALA A 147 -8.02 -8.79 17.32
N ARG A 148 -7.05 -9.58 16.82
CA ARG A 148 -7.25 -11.01 16.54
C ARG A 148 -7.75 -11.82 17.75
N ARG A 149 -7.42 -11.39 18.97
CA ARG A 149 -7.83 -12.04 20.22
C ARG A 149 -9.17 -11.57 20.75
N THR A 150 -9.68 -10.44 20.26
CA THR A 150 -10.84 -9.74 20.86
C THR A 150 -12.03 -9.61 19.91
N VAL A 151 -11.78 -9.63 18.60
CA VAL A 151 -12.80 -9.57 17.56
C VAL A 151 -13.72 -10.81 17.63
N ARG A 152 -15.03 -10.58 17.59
CA ARG A 152 -16.06 -11.64 17.73
C ARG A 152 -16.81 -11.93 16.44
N ARG A 153 -16.59 -11.11 15.40
CA ARG A 153 -17.25 -11.23 14.09
C ARG A 153 -16.30 -10.73 13.02
N ASN A 154 -16.35 -11.34 11.83
CA ASN A 154 -15.56 -10.91 10.66
C ASN A 154 -14.04 -10.89 10.92
N LEU A 155 -13.54 -11.84 11.72
CA LEU A 155 -12.11 -11.95 12.07
C LEU A 155 -11.22 -12.04 10.82
N ASP A 156 -11.71 -12.70 9.78
CA ASP A 156 -11.08 -12.85 8.46
C ASP A 156 -10.76 -11.52 7.77
N ARG A 157 -11.47 -10.43 8.11
CA ARG A 157 -11.23 -9.11 7.52
C ARG A 157 -9.94 -8.47 8.01
N LEU A 158 -9.43 -8.88 9.17
CA LEU A 158 -8.13 -8.41 9.66
C LEU A 158 -6.99 -8.83 8.73
N ASP A 159 -7.14 -9.98 8.04
CA ASP A 159 -6.13 -10.48 7.10
C ASP A 159 -5.86 -9.49 5.95
N PHE A 160 -6.88 -8.76 5.49
CA PHE A 160 -6.74 -7.78 4.42
C PHE A 160 -5.95 -6.53 4.88
N ILE A 161 -6.19 -6.11 6.12
CA ILE A 161 -5.45 -4.99 6.74
C ILE A 161 -3.99 -5.37 6.92
N GLU A 162 -3.74 -6.59 7.42
CA GLU A 162 -2.39 -7.14 7.57
C GLU A 162 -1.67 -7.26 6.22
N PHE A 163 -2.35 -7.73 5.18
CA PHE A 163 -1.79 -7.79 3.83
C PHE A 163 -1.36 -6.42 3.30
N SER A 164 -2.17 -5.39 3.55
CA SER A 164 -1.85 -4.01 3.16
C SER A 164 -0.61 -3.50 3.91
N ALA A 165 -0.54 -3.74 5.23
CA ALA A 165 0.63 -3.40 6.04
C ALA A 165 1.90 -4.14 5.56
N LYS A 166 1.79 -5.44 5.25
CA LYS A 166 2.90 -6.25 4.72
C LYS A 166 3.44 -5.70 3.40
N ARG A 167 2.56 -5.34 2.45
CA ARG A 167 2.98 -4.72 1.18
C ARG A 167 3.61 -3.34 1.38
N LEU A 168 3.08 -2.52 2.29
CA LEU A 168 3.67 -1.22 2.60
C LEU A 168 5.06 -1.35 3.22
N LYS A 169 5.25 -2.27 4.16
CA LYS A 169 6.55 -2.56 4.78
C LYS A 169 7.58 -3.02 3.73
N HIS A 170 7.17 -3.89 2.81
CA HIS A 170 8.00 -4.29 1.66
C HIS A 170 8.45 -3.08 0.82
N VAL A 171 7.54 -2.15 0.51
CA VAL A 171 7.88 -0.90 -0.20
C VAL A 171 8.88 -0.08 0.58
N MET A 172 8.62 0.12 1.88
CA MET A 172 9.45 0.94 2.77
C MET A 172 10.87 0.41 2.86
N ASP A 173 11.04 -0.89 3.11
CA ASP A 173 12.34 -1.55 3.16
C ASP A 173 13.11 -1.40 1.84
N LYS A 174 12.43 -1.63 0.72
CA LYS A 174 13.00 -1.50 -0.62
C LYS A 174 13.53 -0.09 -0.87
N VAL A 175 12.73 0.95 -0.58
CA VAL A 175 13.13 2.34 -0.88
C VAL A 175 14.14 2.88 0.11
N LEU A 176 14.00 2.58 1.41
CA LEU A 176 14.97 3.01 2.42
C LEU A 176 16.35 2.45 2.12
N ARG A 177 16.43 1.13 1.87
CA ARG A 177 17.72 0.49 1.62
C ARG A 177 18.35 0.96 0.31
N SER A 178 17.57 1.05 -0.76
CA SER A 178 18.06 1.55 -2.05
C SER A 178 18.58 2.99 -1.93
N TYR A 179 17.87 3.86 -1.19
CA TYR A 179 18.29 5.23 -0.99
C TYR A 179 19.56 5.34 -0.13
N SER A 180 19.68 4.54 0.93
CA SER A 180 20.89 4.50 1.76
C SER A 180 22.14 4.13 0.95
N LEU A 181 22.04 3.17 0.02
CA LEU A 181 23.12 2.83 -0.90
C LEU A 181 23.47 3.97 -1.85
N VAL A 182 22.46 4.60 -2.46
CA VAL A 182 22.70 5.77 -3.34
C VAL A 182 23.40 6.88 -2.56
N ARG A 183 22.98 7.15 -1.32
CA ARG A 183 23.56 8.18 -0.46
C ARG A 183 24.99 7.88 -0.04
N SER A 184 25.29 6.64 0.36
CA SER A 184 26.64 6.24 0.78
C SER A 184 27.65 6.41 -0.36
N VAL A 185 27.23 6.08 -1.59
CA VAL A 185 28.03 6.20 -2.81
C VAL A 185 28.21 7.66 -3.21
N GLU A 186 27.16 8.49 -3.08
CA GLU A 186 27.22 9.93 -3.33
C GLU A 186 28.25 10.61 -2.42
N ILE A 187 28.23 10.30 -1.12
CA ILE A 187 29.13 10.91 -0.12
C ILE A 187 30.45 10.16 0.07
N LYS A 188 30.63 9.02 -0.62
CA LYS A 188 31.79 8.12 -0.53
C LYS A 188 32.11 7.66 0.91
N ARG A 189 31.09 7.32 1.69
CA ARG A 189 31.24 6.90 3.09
C ARG A 189 30.37 5.69 3.39
N GLY A 190 30.99 4.65 3.97
CA GLY A 190 30.26 3.42 4.35
C GLY A 190 29.71 2.63 3.16
N VAL A 191 30.32 2.76 1.98
CA VAL A 191 29.82 2.13 0.73
C VAL A 191 29.81 0.61 0.86
N GLU A 192 30.85 0.01 1.42
CA GLU A 192 30.96 -1.45 1.59
C GLU A 192 29.86 -2.00 2.50
N GLU A 193 29.73 -1.44 3.71
CA GLU A 193 28.67 -1.80 4.67
C GLU A 193 27.28 -1.64 4.05
N THR A 194 26.98 -0.49 3.45
CA THR A 194 25.66 -0.25 2.86
C THR A 194 25.36 -1.11 1.63
N LEU A 195 26.39 -1.52 0.87
CA LEU A 195 26.25 -2.48 -0.22
C LEU A 195 25.91 -3.88 0.32
N GLU A 196 26.62 -4.34 1.34
CA GLU A 196 26.34 -5.63 2.00
C GLU A 196 24.93 -5.65 2.59
N GLU A 197 24.55 -4.60 3.32
CA GLU A 197 23.19 -4.46 3.84
C GLU A 197 22.13 -4.43 2.73
N SER A 198 22.47 -3.86 1.56
CA SER A 198 21.57 -3.84 0.41
C SER A 198 21.40 -5.21 -0.20
N ILE A 199 22.48 -5.98 -0.36
CA ILE A 199 22.43 -7.37 -0.81
C ILE A 199 21.54 -8.18 0.13
N ASN A 200 21.77 -8.12 1.44
CA ASN A 200 20.99 -8.83 2.45
C ASN A 200 19.50 -8.45 2.42
N THR A 201 19.20 -7.16 2.25
CA THR A 201 17.82 -6.69 2.15
C THR A 201 17.14 -7.19 0.88
N PHE A 202 17.81 -7.11 -0.29
CA PHE A 202 17.24 -7.57 -1.55
C PHE A 202 17.08 -9.09 -1.62
N GLU A 203 17.96 -9.86 -0.95
CA GLU A 203 17.78 -11.29 -0.75
C GLU A 203 16.51 -11.61 0.05
N ARG A 204 16.29 -10.90 1.16
CA ARG A 204 15.04 -11.01 1.93
C ARG A 204 13.83 -10.61 1.08
N LEU A 205 13.86 -9.44 0.45
CA LEU A 205 12.75 -8.94 -0.38
C LEU A 205 12.41 -9.92 -1.51
N TYR A 206 13.41 -10.54 -2.13
CA TYR A 206 13.20 -11.56 -3.16
C TYR A 206 12.57 -12.85 -2.59
N SER A 207 13.04 -13.30 -1.42
CA SER A 207 12.59 -14.54 -0.81
C SER A 207 11.17 -14.47 -0.22
N GLU A 208 10.69 -13.28 0.17
CA GLU A 208 9.32 -13.11 0.70
C GLU A 208 8.24 -12.98 -0.39
N ILE A 209 8.59 -12.73 -1.66
CA ILE A 209 7.59 -12.55 -2.73
C ILE A 209 6.63 -13.73 -2.88
N PRO A 210 7.07 -15.01 -2.87
CA PRO A 210 6.15 -16.14 -2.97
C PRO A 210 5.11 -16.18 -1.84
N GLU A 211 5.50 -15.74 -0.63
CA GLU A 211 4.58 -15.66 0.51
C GLU A 211 3.56 -14.53 0.33
N ILE A 212 4.01 -13.34 -0.11
CA ILE A 212 3.12 -12.21 -0.40
C ILE A 212 2.16 -12.56 -1.55
N GLU A 213 2.65 -13.23 -2.59
CA GLU A 213 1.82 -13.70 -3.71
C GLU A 213 0.75 -14.69 -3.24
N ASP A 214 1.13 -15.69 -2.44
CA ASP A 214 0.19 -16.67 -1.91
C ASP A 214 -0.85 -16.02 -1.00
N PHE A 215 -0.42 -15.08 -0.14
CA PHE A 215 -1.33 -14.36 0.72
C PHE A 215 -2.34 -13.53 -0.09
N HIS A 216 -1.87 -12.82 -1.13
CA HIS A 216 -2.75 -12.10 -2.05
C HIS A 216 -3.74 -13.06 -2.73
N ARG A 217 -3.27 -14.21 -3.22
CA ARG A 217 -4.11 -15.21 -3.88
C ARG A 217 -5.20 -15.75 -2.95
N ILE A 218 -4.86 -16.03 -1.70
CA ILE A 218 -5.81 -16.48 -0.68
C ILE A 218 -6.89 -15.42 -0.47
N LEU A 219 -6.50 -14.16 -0.27
CA LEU A 219 -7.46 -13.06 -0.07
C LEU A 219 -8.32 -12.81 -1.31
N TRP A 220 -7.72 -12.82 -2.49
CA TRP A 220 -8.42 -12.68 -3.76
C TRP A 220 -9.50 -13.75 -3.93
N ASN A 221 -9.16 -15.02 -3.70
CA ASN A 221 -10.11 -16.13 -3.85
C ASN A 221 -11.27 -16.07 -2.85
N ARG A 222 -11.19 -15.28 -1.76
CA ARG A 222 -12.32 -15.06 -0.84
C ARG A 222 -13.41 -14.16 -1.41
N GLU A 223 -13.09 -13.29 -2.36
CA GLU A 223 -14.04 -12.26 -2.84
C GLU A 223 -14.10 -12.09 -4.36
N SER A 224 -13.16 -12.69 -5.10
CA SER A 224 -12.98 -12.47 -6.53
C SER A 224 -12.76 -13.78 -7.28
N LYS A 225 -13.03 -13.74 -8.60
CA LYS A 225 -12.84 -14.90 -9.49
C LYS A 225 -11.35 -15.16 -9.70
N ASN A 226 -10.90 -16.39 -9.45
CA ASN A 226 -9.51 -16.81 -9.58
C ASN A 226 -8.89 -16.45 -10.95
N LYS A 227 -9.65 -16.56 -12.05
CA LYS A 227 -9.17 -16.24 -13.40
C LYS A 227 -8.57 -14.84 -13.54
N ALA A 228 -9.09 -13.84 -12.81
CA ALA A 228 -8.56 -12.49 -12.84
C ALA A 228 -7.18 -12.41 -12.16
N PHE A 229 -6.99 -13.12 -11.04
CA PHE A 229 -5.69 -13.23 -10.38
C PHE A 229 -4.64 -13.84 -11.30
N GLU A 230 -4.96 -14.98 -11.92
CA GLU A 230 -4.02 -15.72 -12.77
C GLU A 230 -3.60 -14.93 -14.01
N ASN A 231 -4.49 -14.11 -14.58
CA ASN A 231 -4.23 -13.38 -15.82
C ASN A 231 -3.66 -11.96 -15.61
N ILE A 232 -3.94 -11.33 -14.46
CA ILE A 232 -3.58 -9.92 -14.22
C ILE A 232 -2.51 -9.81 -13.13
N ILE A 233 -2.73 -10.45 -11.98
CA ILE A 233 -1.94 -10.23 -10.76
C ILE A 233 -0.70 -11.14 -10.73
N ARG A 234 -0.87 -12.43 -10.98
CA ARG A 234 0.24 -13.41 -10.97
C ARG A 234 1.38 -13.06 -11.96
N PRO A 235 1.11 -12.56 -13.19
CA PRO A 235 2.19 -12.11 -14.08
C PRO A 235 2.98 -10.93 -13.51
N ARG A 236 2.35 -10.02 -12.74
CA ARG A 236 3.06 -8.91 -12.07
C ARG A 236 4.00 -9.42 -10.99
N TYR A 237 3.57 -10.38 -10.16
CA TYR A 237 4.46 -11.05 -9.19
C TYR A 237 5.63 -11.75 -9.87
N SER A 238 5.38 -12.46 -10.97
CA SER A 238 6.43 -13.15 -11.74
C SER A 238 7.48 -12.17 -12.27
N ALA A 239 7.04 -11.06 -12.86
CA ALA A 239 7.92 -10.01 -13.36
C ALA A 239 8.66 -9.28 -12.24
N TYR A 240 7.99 -9.01 -11.13
CA TYR A 240 8.58 -8.32 -9.99
C TYR A 240 9.64 -9.16 -9.28
N ARG A 241 9.36 -10.45 -9.11
CA ARG A 241 10.35 -11.40 -8.58
C ARG A 241 11.58 -11.49 -9.47
N LYS A 242 11.40 -11.47 -10.80
CA LYS A 242 12.51 -11.37 -11.75
C LYS A 242 13.30 -10.07 -11.56
N LEU A 243 12.62 -8.92 -11.45
CA LEU A 243 13.27 -7.63 -11.20
C LEU A 243 14.13 -7.65 -9.93
N LEU A 244 13.58 -8.12 -8.80
CA LEU A 244 14.34 -8.20 -7.55
C LEU A 244 15.55 -9.14 -7.66
N LYS A 245 15.40 -10.26 -8.38
CA LYS A 245 16.51 -11.17 -8.66
C LYS A 245 17.60 -10.50 -9.49
N ASP A 246 17.23 -9.81 -10.56
CA ASP A 246 18.16 -9.12 -11.44
C ASP A 246 18.91 -8.00 -10.67
N ILE A 247 18.21 -7.25 -9.80
CA ILE A 247 18.84 -6.26 -8.91
C ILE A 247 19.84 -6.94 -7.96
N LEU A 248 19.44 -8.03 -7.30
CA LEU A 248 20.30 -8.76 -6.37
C LEU A 248 21.58 -9.26 -7.06
N GLU A 249 21.46 -9.88 -8.24
CA GLU A 249 22.61 -10.34 -9.03
C GLU A 249 23.57 -9.18 -9.38
N LYS A 250 23.03 -8.02 -9.75
CA LYS A 250 23.82 -6.82 -10.01
C LYS A 250 24.52 -6.31 -8.76
N LEU A 251 23.82 -6.16 -7.65
CA LEU A 251 24.40 -5.73 -6.37
C LEU A 251 25.52 -6.66 -5.91
N THR A 252 25.34 -7.99 -6.01
CA THR A 252 26.37 -8.97 -5.62
C THR A 252 27.60 -8.93 -6.53
N SER A 253 27.46 -8.53 -7.79
CA SER A 253 28.59 -8.39 -8.74
C SER A 253 29.39 -7.10 -8.56
N MET A 254 28.85 -6.13 -7.82
CA MET A 254 29.45 -4.82 -7.62
C MET A 254 30.58 -4.85 -6.60
N LYS A 255 31.61 -4.04 -6.82
CA LYS A 255 32.70 -3.81 -5.87
C LYS A 255 32.57 -2.43 -5.25
N ALA A 256 32.58 -2.37 -3.92
CA ALA A 256 32.39 -1.13 -3.17
C ALA A 256 33.43 -0.05 -3.52
N GLU A 257 34.68 -0.45 -3.74
CA GLU A 257 35.81 0.43 -4.06
C GLU A 257 35.64 1.18 -5.39
N GLU A 258 34.96 0.53 -6.34
CA GLU A 258 34.80 1.00 -7.70
C GLU A 258 33.44 1.69 -7.90
N LEU A 259 32.57 1.74 -6.88
CA LEU A 259 31.18 2.16 -7.02
C LEU A 259 31.02 3.68 -7.16
N THR A 260 30.33 4.08 -8.22
CA THR A 260 29.89 5.45 -8.46
C THR A 260 28.38 5.50 -8.74
N ILE A 261 27.79 6.69 -8.58
CA ILE A 261 26.39 6.91 -8.96
C ILE A 261 26.17 6.54 -10.44
N SER A 262 27.11 6.83 -11.32
CA SER A 262 26.98 6.48 -12.74
C SER A 262 26.90 4.96 -12.95
N GLN A 263 27.71 4.16 -12.25
CA GLN A 263 27.63 2.70 -12.37
C GLN A 263 26.33 2.16 -11.78
N LEU A 264 25.91 2.63 -10.61
CA LEU A 264 24.60 2.27 -10.04
C LEU A 264 23.47 2.56 -11.02
N THR A 265 23.47 3.76 -11.60
CA THR A 265 22.43 4.18 -12.53
C THR A 265 22.46 3.35 -13.82
N ASN A 266 23.63 3.13 -14.41
CA ASN A 266 23.77 2.37 -15.66
C ASN A 266 23.37 0.89 -15.51
N GLU A 267 23.73 0.26 -14.38
CA GLU A 267 23.50 -1.17 -14.15
C GLU A 267 22.09 -1.48 -13.65
N LEU A 268 21.48 -0.58 -12.88
CA LEU A 268 20.20 -0.86 -12.19
C LEU A 268 18.99 -0.16 -12.83
N THR A 269 19.15 0.98 -13.49
CA THR A 269 18.00 1.73 -14.07
C THR A 269 17.38 0.99 -15.26
N ALA A 270 18.19 0.30 -16.06
CA ALA A 270 17.74 -0.38 -17.27
C ALA A 270 17.06 -1.74 -17.02
N LEU A 271 16.97 -2.18 -15.75
CA LEU A 271 16.37 -3.46 -15.40
C LEU A 271 14.85 -3.47 -15.66
N ALA A 272 14.36 -4.66 -16.02
CA ALA A 272 13.06 -4.86 -16.66
C ALA A 272 11.88 -4.26 -15.88
N TYR A 273 10.93 -3.72 -16.63
CA TYR A 273 9.67 -3.17 -16.13
C TYR A 273 8.68 -4.28 -15.75
N VAL A 274 8.07 -4.17 -14.56
CA VAL A 274 6.88 -4.98 -14.23
C VAL A 274 5.73 -4.43 -15.08
N PRO A 275 5.01 -5.26 -15.86
CA PRO A 275 3.91 -4.81 -16.70
C PRO A 275 2.78 -4.25 -15.82
N TYR A 276 2.87 -2.94 -15.57
CA TYR A 276 1.84 -2.14 -14.97
C TYR A 276 1.13 -1.46 -16.12
N ILE A 277 -0.01 -2.01 -16.52
CA ILE A 277 -0.94 -1.34 -17.40
C ILE A 277 -1.89 -0.61 -16.43
N PRO A 278 -1.78 0.71 -16.25
CA PRO A 278 -2.96 1.44 -15.79
C PRO A 278 -4.03 1.12 -16.83
N MET A 279 -5.18 0.54 -16.45
CA MET A 279 -6.29 0.52 -17.40
C MET A 279 -6.54 1.98 -17.73
N MET A 280 -6.15 2.39 -18.94
CA MET A 280 -6.38 3.75 -19.38
C MET A 280 -7.89 3.98 -19.29
N THR A 281 -8.23 5.05 -18.58
CA THR A 281 -9.58 5.63 -18.43
C THR A 281 -10.41 5.55 -19.70
#